data_AF-A0A3R6VYR0-F1
#
_entry.id   AF-A0A3R6VYR0-F1
#
_cell.length_a   1.000
_cell.length_b   1.000
_cell.length_c   1.000
_cell.angle_alpha   90.00
_cell.angle_beta   90.00
_cell.angle_gamma   90.00
#
_symmetry.space_group_name_H-M   'P 1'
#
loop_
_entity.id
_entity.type
_entity.pdbx_description
1 polymer ?
#
loop_
_entity_poly.entity_id
_entity_poly.type
_entity_poly.pdbx_seq_one_letter_code
_entity_poly.pdbx_strand_id
1 'polypeptide(L)'
;MSQADVDRINLVLHYEKIYMAAPTRQLPVTILTGFLGSGKTTLLKHILKNRLNLRVCCCVSDVAALNVDEQLITDSKTRTSTGGFLMENGCMCCPVRLDLDDTSEFKDIVWQVLSQDEGLVMDYLVVETSGTHILTLLTLPSTP
;
A
#
# COMPACT_ATOMS: atom_id res chain seq x y z
N MET A 1 3.39 29.29 2.14
CA MET A 1 3.11 27.92 2.62
C MET A 1 4.42 27.33 3.08
N SER A 2 4.49 26.75 4.27
CA SER A 2 5.75 26.21 4.78
C SER A 2 6.11 24.90 4.08
N GLN A 3 7.39 24.56 3.95
CA GLN A 3 7.82 23.28 3.38
C GLN A 3 7.18 22.07 4.10
N ALA A 4 6.87 22.23 5.39
CA ALA A 4 6.19 21.24 6.21
C ALA A 4 4.70 21.03 5.85
N ASP A 5 4.07 21.97 5.14
CA ASP A 5 2.69 21.84 4.66
C ASP A 5 2.61 21.06 3.33
N VAL A 6 3.68 21.10 2.53
CA VAL A 6 3.79 20.38 1.24
C VAL A 6 4.02 18.88 1.46
N ASP A 7 4.65 18.51 2.58
CA ASP A 7 4.94 17.11 2.93
C ASP A 7 3.74 16.35 3.53
N ARG A 8 2.58 17.00 3.70
CA ARG A 8 1.39 16.36 4.28
C ARG A 8 0.53 15.70 3.20
N ILE A 9 0.92 14.48 2.79
CA ILE A 9 -0.10 13.53 2.31
C ILE A 9 -0.91 13.13 3.54
N ASN A 10 -2.06 13.75 3.73
CA ASN A 10 -2.87 13.53 4.91
C ASN A 10 -3.77 12.30 4.72
N LEU A 11 -3.19 11.11 4.88
CA LEU A 11 -3.92 9.82 4.94
C LEU A 11 -4.87 9.75 6.16
N VAL A 12 -4.75 10.69 7.11
CA VAL A 12 -5.29 10.59 8.48
C VAL A 12 -6.62 11.32 8.68
N LEU A 13 -6.87 12.43 7.97
CA LEU A 13 -8.03 13.31 8.26
C LEU A 13 -9.41 12.66 8.12
N HIS A 14 -9.51 11.51 7.44
CA HIS A 14 -10.74 10.73 7.36
C HIS A 14 -10.77 9.50 8.29
N TYR A 15 -9.61 9.05 8.76
CA TYR A 15 -9.43 7.79 9.47
C TYR A 15 -9.97 7.85 10.91
N GLU A 16 -9.67 8.90 11.67
CA GLU A 16 -10.12 9.03 13.07
C GLU A 16 -11.66 9.02 13.20
N LYS A 17 -12.37 9.58 12.22
CA LYS A 17 -13.83 9.66 12.23
C LYS A 17 -14.53 8.33 11.95
N ILE A 18 -13.93 7.46 11.14
CA ILE A 18 -14.52 6.16 10.78
C ILE A 18 -14.25 5.13 11.89
N TYR A 19 -13.06 5.17 12.50
CA TYR A 19 -12.64 4.15 13.47
C TYR A 19 -13.14 4.36 14.89
N MET A 20 -13.34 5.60 15.33
CA MET A 20 -13.94 5.85 16.66
C MET A 20 -15.41 5.40 16.75
N ALA A 21 -16.03 5.01 15.63
CA ALA A 21 -17.43 4.62 15.56
C ALA A 21 -17.67 3.11 15.34
N ALA A 22 -16.66 2.31 14.99
CA ALA A 22 -16.86 0.93 14.53
C ALA A 22 -16.48 -0.14 15.60
N PRO A 23 -17.35 -1.13 15.87
CA PRO A 23 -17.10 -2.19 16.86
C PRO A 23 -16.11 -3.27 16.41
N THR A 24 -15.71 -3.29 15.13
CA THR A 24 -14.75 -4.24 14.55
C THR A 24 -13.64 -3.49 13.81
N ARG A 25 -12.39 -3.98 13.92
CA ARG A 25 -11.23 -3.37 13.26
C ARG A 25 -11.34 -3.57 11.74
N GLN A 26 -11.47 -2.49 10.98
CA GLN A 26 -11.53 -2.48 9.51
C GLN A 26 -10.24 -1.94 8.90
N LEU A 27 -9.45 -2.74 8.18
CA LEU A 27 -8.26 -2.23 7.49
C LEU A 27 -8.65 -1.23 6.39
N PRO A 28 -8.31 0.07 6.48
CA PRO A 28 -8.62 1.03 5.42
C PRO A 28 -7.78 0.74 4.19
N VAL A 29 -8.40 0.86 3.02
CA VAL A 29 -7.76 0.60 1.74
C VAL A 29 -7.88 1.83 0.86
N THR A 30 -6.75 2.32 0.34
CA THR A 30 -6.72 3.31 -0.75
C THR A 30 -6.20 2.66 -2.02
N ILE A 31 -6.95 2.82 -3.12
CA ILE A 31 -6.48 2.45 -4.45
C ILE A 31 -5.80 3.66 -5.07
N LEU A 32 -4.50 3.53 -5.36
CA LEU A 32 -3.73 4.54 -6.07
C LEU A 32 -3.70 4.19 -7.55
N THR A 33 -4.32 5.04 -8.37
CA THR A 33 -4.41 4.85 -9.81
C THR A 33 -3.96 6.11 -10.58
N GLY A 34 -3.65 5.94 -11.86
CA GLY A 34 -3.16 6.99 -12.74
C GLY A 34 -2.22 6.47 -13.82
N PHE A 35 -2.04 7.24 -14.89
CA PHE A 35 -1.21 6.87 -16.04
C PHE A 35 0.27 6.65 -15.69
N LEU A 36 1.01 6.01 -16.60
CA LEU A 36 2.47 5.92 -16.47
C LEU A 36 3.08 7.33 -16.38
N GLY A 37 3.98 7.55 -15.42
CA GLY A 37 4.58 8.86 -15.18
C GLY A 37 3.74 9.84 -14.34
N SER A 38 2.54 9.48 -13.89
CA SER A 38 1.71 10.36 -13.04
C SER A 38 2.21 10.55 -11.60
N GLY A 39 3.39 10.02 -11.26
CA GLY A 39 4.00 10.18 -9.94
C GLY A 39 3.50 9.22 -8.85
N LYS A 40 2.76 8.15 -9.19
CA LYS A 40 2.26 7.16 -8.20
C LYS A 40 3.38 6.60 -7.30
N THR A 41 4.46 6.12 -7.91
CA THR A 41 5.61 5.58 -7.20
C THR A 41 6.29 6.64 -6.31
N THR A 42 6.32 7.90 -6.76
CA THR A 42 6.83 9.01 -5.94
C THR A 42 5.96 9.25 -4.70
N LEU A 43 4.64 9.17 -4.86
CA LEU A 43 3.69 9.27 -3.75
C LEU A 43 3.88 8.11 -2.76
N LEU A 44 4.01 6.88 -3.25
CA LEU A 44 4.23 5.70 -2.40
C LEU A 44 5.56 5.76 -1.65
N LYS A 45 6.64 6.20 -2.30
CA LYS A 45 7.92 6.48 -1.62
C LYS A 45 7.75 7.44 -0.46
N HIS A 46 6.97 8.50 -0.64
CA HIS A 46 6.68 9.47 0.41
C HIS A 46 5.86 8.86 1.55
N ILE A 47 4.85 8.05 1.21
CA ILE A 47 4.02 7.33 2.17
C ILE A 47 4.86 6.33 2.99
N LEU A 48 5.72 5.54 2.36
CA LEU A 48 6.55 4.53 3.05
C LEU A 48 7.64 5.15 3.95
N LYS A 49 8.09 6.38 3.67
CA LYS A 49 8.99 7.15 4.55
C LYS A 49 8.31 7.69 5.82
N ASN A 50 7.01 7.42 5.97
CA ASN A 50 6.11 7.92 7.01
C ASN A 50 6.79 8.41 8.30
N ARG A 51 6.50 9.65 8.70
CA ARG A 51 6.97 10.24 9.97
C ARG A 51 5.90 10.32 11.06
N LEU A 52 4.72 9.75 10.81
CA LEU A 52 3.56 9.82 11.71
C LEU A 52 3.30 8.50 12.46
N ASN A 53 4.28 7.59 12.52
CA ASN A 53 4.17 6.29 13.21
C ASN A 53 3.00 5.39 12.74
N LEU A 54 2.47 5.60 11.53
CA LEU A 54 1.50 4.67 10.92
C LEU A 54 2.25 3.56 10.19
N ARG A 55 1.83 2.31 10.38
CA ARG A 55 2.39 1.18 9.66
C ARG A 55 1.56 0.95 8.40
N VAL A 56 2.12 1.33 7.26
CA VAL A 56 1.42 1.26 5.97
C VAL A 56 1.92 0.05 5.20
N CYS A 57 0.98 -0.75 4.71
CA CYS A 57 1.24 -1.78 3.71
C CYS A 57 1.02 -1.19 2.31
N CYS A 58 2.01 -1.27 1.43
CA CYS A 58 1.90 -0.87 0.03
C CYS A 58 2.01 -2.10 -0.87
N CYS A 59 0.94 -2.39 -1.61
CA CYS A 59 0.93 -3.39 -2.67
C CYS A 59 1.33 -2.71 -3.98
N VAL A 60 2.44 -3.14 -4.59
CA VAL A 60 2.97 -2.52 -5.82
C VAL A 60 3.36 -3.55 -6.86
N SER A 61 3.26 -3.19 -8.13
CA SER A 61 3.69 -4.08 -9.21
C SER A 61 5.21 -4.23 -9.29
N ASP A 62 5.95 -3.19 -8.89
CA ASP A 62 7.41 -3.19 -8.96
C ASP A 62 8.00 -2.48 -7.73
N VAL A 63 8.60 -3.28 -6.85
CA VAL A 63 9.28 -2.81 -5.64
C VAL A 63 10.61 -2.11 -5.94
N ALA A 64 11.26 -2.41 -7.06
CA ALA A 64 12.52 -1.77 -7.44
C ALA A 64 12.32 -0.29 -7.76
N ALA A 65 11.18 0.05 -8.37
CA ALA A 65 10.81 1.44 -8.67
C ALA A 65 10.68 2.31 -7.41
N LEU A 66 10.42 1.70 -6.24
CA LEU A 66 10.32 2.39 -4.96
C LEU A 66 11.68 2.75 -4.34
N ASN A 67 12.82 2.43 -4.97
CA ASN A 67 14.16 2.64 -4.42
C ASN A 67 14.20 2.31 -2.92
N VAL A 68 13.55 1.21 -2.52
CA VAL A 68 13.65 0.74 -1.14
C VAL A 68 15.08 0.26 -1.03
N ASP A 69 15.96 1.15 -0.54
CA ASP A 69 17.40 0.95 -0.54
C ASP A 69 17.74 -0.43 0.01
N GLU A 70 18.76 -1.07 -0.56
CA GLU A 70 19.32 -2.28 0.03
C GLU A 70 19.61 -2.08 1.52
N GLN A 71 19.94 -0.88 2.01
CA GLN A 71 20.11 -0.65 3.45
C GLN A 71 18.80 -0.74 4.27
N LEU A 72 17.67 -0.25 3.74
CA LEU A 72 16.34 -0.41 4.35
C LEU A 72 15.82 -1.85 4.25
N ILE A 73 16.26 -2.60 3.23
CA ILE A 73 15.93 -4.02 3.03
C ILE A 73 16.92 -4.96 3.77
N THR A 74 18.17 -4.58 3.95
CA THR A 74 19.22 -5.43 4.56
C THR A 74 19.09 -5.43 6.07
N ASP A 75 18.56 -4.35 6.66
CA ASP A 75 18.10 -4.34 8.05
C ASP A 75 16.67 -4.93 8.19
N SER A 76 15.94 -5.15 7.08
CA SER A 76 14.71 -5.95 7.06
C SER A 76 14.99 -7.45 7.16
N LYS A 77 15.05 -7.95 8.39
CA LYS A 77 15.32 -9.38 8.68
C LYS A 77 14.17 -10.34 8.36
N THR A 78 13.04 -9.88 7.85
CA THR A 78 11.83 -10.72 7.75
C THR A 78 11.11 -10.52 6.42
N ARG A 79 11.39 -11.42 5.46
CA ARG A 79 10.46 -11.65 4.35
C ARG A 79 9.21 -12.30 4.91
N THR A 80 8.05 -11.79 4.54
CA THR A 80 6.78 -12.41 4.90
C THR A 80 6.51 -13.64 4.03
N SER A 81 5.52 -14.46 4.42
CA SER A 81 5.13 -15.65 3.64
C SER A 81 4.69 -15.31 2.21
N THR A 82 4.16 -14.10 1.98
CA THR A 82 3.79 -13.56 0.67
C THR A 82 4.92 -12.84 -0.07
N GLY A 83 6.17 -12.90 0.42
CA GLY A 83 7.31 -12.23 -0.21
C GLY A 83 7.35 -10.72 0.00
N GLY A 84 6.59 -10.19 0.97
CA GLY A 84 6.64 -8.79 1.38
C GLY A 84 7.93 -8.43 2.13
N PHE A 85 8.32 -7.16 2.02
CA PHE A 85 9.48 -6.56 2.65
C PHE A 85 9.03 -5.67 3.82
N LEU A 86 9.39 -6.03 5.05
CA LEU A 86 9.06 -5.28 6.26
C LEU A 86 10.15 -4.27 6.60
N MET A 87 9.84 -2.98 6.60
CA MET A 87 10.78 -1.90 6.86
C MET A 87 10.96 -1.66 8.37
N GLU A 88 12.08 -1.04 8.76
CA GLU A 88 12.37 -0.74 10.18
C GLU A 88 11.33 0.17 10.85
N ASN A 89 10.69 1.06 10.07
CA ASN A 89 9.61 1.92 10.56
C ASN A 89 8.26 1.20 10.67
N GLY A 90 8.24 -0.11 10.45
CA GLY A 90 7.05 -0.97 10.52
C GLY A 90 6.13 -0.90 9.30
N CYS A 91 6.49 -0.16 8.25
CA CYS A 91 5.79 -0.24 6.96
C CYS A 91 6.14 -1.54 6.23
N MET A 92 5.27 -2.00 5.35
CA MET A 92 5.50 -3.18 4.52
C MET A 92 5.30 -2.85 3.05
N CYS A 93 6.16 -3.36 2.19
CA CYS A 93 6.00 -3.27 0.75
C CYS A 93 5.85 -4.68 0.18
N CYS A 94 4.76 -4.95 -0.52
CA CYS A 94 4.48 -6.24 -1.14
C CYS A 94 4.51 -6.10 -2.65
N PRO A 95 5.39 -6.84 -3.35
CA PRO A 95 5.22 -7.04 -4.78
C PRO A 95 3.88 -7.78 -4.98
N VAL A 96 3.04 -7.29 -5.88
CA VAL A 96 1.81 -7.98 -6.27
C VAL A 96 1.56 -7.79 -7.74
N ARG A 97 1.18 -8.86 -8.42
CA ARG A 97 0.59 -8.78 -9.75
C ARG A 97 -0.94 -8.73 -9.61
N LEU A 98 -1.50 -7.55 -9.86
CA LEU A 98 -2.95 -7.37 -9.90
C LEU A 98 -3.46 -7.71 -11.31
N ASP A 99 -3.78 -8.99 -11.52
CA ASP A 99 -4.54 -9.43 -12.68
C ASP A 99 -6.04 -9.32 -12.39
N LEU A 100 -6.85 -9.02 -13.42
CA LEU A 100 -8.31 -9.00 -13.27
C LEU A 100 -8.88 -10.41 -13.19
N ASP A 101 -8.24 -11.35 -13.88
CA ASP A 101 -8.69 -12.74 -13.96
C ASP A 101 -8.18 -13.57 -12.78
N ASP A 102 -7.05 -13.18 -12.19
CA ASP A 102 -6.44 -13.85 -11.03
C ASP A 102 -6.03 -12.84 -9.95
N THR A 103 -6.76 -12.91 -8.83
CA THR A 103 -6.54 -12.05 -7.65
C THR A 103 -6.01 -12.84 -6.45
N SER A 104 -5.57 -14.08 -6.66
CA SER A 104 -5.09 -14.97 -5.59
C SER A 104 -3.95 -14.36 -4.77
N GLU A 105 -2.91 -13.85 -5.43
CA GLU A 105 -1.75 -13.21 -4.78
C GLU A 105 -2.17 -12.00 -3.92
N PHE A 106 -3.06 -11.15 -4.46
CA PHE A 106 -3.59 -10.01 -3.71
C PHE A 106 -4.38 -10.45 -2.48
N LYS A 107 -5.20 -11.51 -2.60
CA LYS A 107 -5.96 -12.07 -1.47
C LYS A 107 -5.02 -12.59 -0.39
N ASP A 108 -3.96 -13.30 -0.75
CA ASP A 108 -3.00 -13.84 0.21
C ASP A 108 -2.32 -12.73 1.02
N ILE A 109 -1.95 -11.62 0.37
CA ILE A 109 -1.41 -10.44 1.04
C ILE A 109 -2.44 -9.83 1.99
N VAL A 110 -3.68 -9.63 1.54
CA VAL A 110 -4.75 -9.08 2.38
C VAL A 110 -5.00 -9.98 3.59
N TRP A 111 -5.04 -11.30 3.40
CA TRP A 111 -5.21 -12.26 4.48
C TRP A 111 -4.09 -12.19 5.50
N GLN A 112 -2.83 -12.12 5.04
CA GLN A 112 -1.67 -11.98 5.91
C GLN A 112 -1.70 -10.67 6.72
N VAL A 113 -2.17 -9.57 6.11
CA VAL A 113 -2.30 -8.29 6.81
C VAL A 113 -3.43 -8.32 7.83
N LEU A 114 -4.52 -9.02 7.54
CA LEU A 114 -5.67 -9.14 8.43
C LEU A 114 -5.46 -10.14 9.56
N SER A 115 -4.68 -11.21 9.35
CA SER A 115 -4.40 -12.25 10.36
C SER A 115 -3.64 -11.72 11.56
N GLN A 116 -2.87 -10.63 11.39
CA GLN A 116 -2.08 -10.00 12.45
C GLN A 116 -1.14 -10.98 13.16
N ASP A 117 -0.54 -11.89 12.41
CA ASP A 117 0.44 -12.85 12.94
C ASP A 117 1.60 -12.13 13.65
N GLU A 118 2.21 -12.78 14.64
CA GLU A 118 3.19 -12.27 15.63
C GLU A 118 4.06 -11.07 15.18
N GLY A 119 3.51 -9.86 15.27
CA GLY A 119 4.22 -8.60 15.03
C GLY A 119 3.89 -7.88 13.71
N LEU A 120 3.10 -8.47 12.81
CA LEU A 120 2.70 -7.86 11.53
C LEU A 120 1.34 -7.16 11.64
N VAL A 121 1.31 -6.01 12.32
CA VAL A 121 0.10 -5.20 12.41
C VAL A 121 0.24 -3.97 11.50
N MET A 122 -0.62 -3.87 10.48
CA MET A 122 -0.66 -2.73 9.56
C MET A 122 -1.87 -1.86 9.83
N ASP A 123 -1.69 -0.55 9.88
CA ASP A 123 -2.75 0.41 10.17
C ASP A 123 -3.49 0.86 8.90
N TYR A 124 -2.87 0.67 7.73
CA TYR A 124 -3.39 1.13 6.44
C TYR A 124 -2.89 0.27 5.28
N LEU A 125 -3.71 0.05 4.26
CA LEU A 125 -3.34 -0.60 3.00
C LEU A 125 -3.45 0.37 1.82
N VAL A 126 -2.40 0.48 1.03
CA VAL A 126 -2.40 1.21 -0.24
C VAL A 126 -2.12 0.22 -1.36
N VAL A 127 -2.94 0.23 -2.40
CA VAL A 127 -2.80 -0.65 -3.56
C VAL A 127 -2.50 0.20 -4.78
N GLU A 128 -1.29 0.06 -5.33
CA GLU A 128 -0.94 0.64 -6.62
C GLU A 128 -1.57 -0.19 -7.74
N THR A 129 -2.25 0.49 -8.65
CA THR A 129 -2.65 -0.10 -9.93
C THR A 129 -1.75 0.41 -11.04
N SER A 130 -1.38 -0.46 -11.98
CA SER A 130 -0.61 -0.02 -13.15
C SER A 130 -1.40 0.97 -14.00
N GLY A 131 -0.69 1.86 -14.69
CA GLY A 131 -1.30 2.85 -15.57
C GLY A 131 -2.03 2.27 -16.79
N THR A 132 -1.94 0.96 -17.05
CA THR A 132 -2.69 0.28 -18.11
C THR A 132 -4.01 -0.32 -17.62
N HIS A 133 -4.14 -0.67 -16.33
CA HIS A 133 -5.36 -1.27 -15.78
C HIS A 133 -6.55 -0.30 -15.67
N ILE A 134 -6.28 1.02 -15.65
CA ILE A 134 -7.35 2.02 -15.69
C ILE A 134 -8.12 1.96 -17.01
N LEU A 135 -7.48 1.55 -18.10
CA LEU A 135 -8.15 1.39 -19.38
C LEU A 135 -9.16 0.24 -19.31
N THR A 136 -8.76 -0.91 -18.75
CA THR A 136 -9.60 -2.11 -18.70
C THR A 136 -10.82 -1.94 -17.78
N LEU A 137 -10.69 -1.24 -16.64
CA LEU A 137 -11.83 -0.94 -15.76
C LEU A 137 -12.82 0.07 -16.38
N LEU A 138 -12.35 1.00 -17.21
CA LEU A 138 -13.20 1.98 -17.90
C LEU A 138 -13.81 1.45 -19.20
N THR A 139 -13.28 0.37 -19.75
CA THR A 139 -13.77 -0.26 -21.00
C THR A 139 -14.46 -1.60 -20.77
N LEU A 140 -14.83 -1.96 -19.54
CA LEU A 140 -15.71 -3.10 -19.34
C LEU A 140 -16.97 -2.87 -20.19
N PRO A 141 -17.29 -3.75 -21.16
CA PRO A 141 -18.56 -3.66 -21.84
C PRO A 141 -19.62 -3.74 -20.74
N SER A 142 -20.52 -2.76 -20.71
CA SER A 142 -21.79 -2.91 -20.01
C SER A 142 -22.34 -4.27 -20.43
N THR A 143 -22.29 -5.24 -19.52
CA THR A 143 -22.89 -6.54 -19.77
C THR A 143 -24.35 -6.30 -20.17
N PRO A 144 -24.84 -6.95 -21.25
CA PRO A 144 -26.23 -6.83 -21.65
C PRO A 144 -27.20 -7.32 -20.57
#